data_AF-A0A0F5II38-F1
#
_entry.id   AF-A0A0F5II38-F1
#
_cell.length_a   1.000
_cell.length_b   1.000
_cell.length_c   1.000
_cell.angle_alpha   90.00
_cell.angle_beta   90.00
_cell.angle_gamma   90.00
#
_symmetry.space_group_name_H-M   'P 1'
#
loop_
_entity.id
_entity.type
_entity.pdbx_description
1 polymer ?
#
loop_
_entity_poly.entity_id
_entity_poly.type
_entity_poly.pdbx_seq_one_letter_code
_entity_poly.pdbx_strand_id
1 'polypeptide(L)'
;MIYIGHNNNAPFFLEIEEELNTTDNVVVYTWEDFIDNNVAWLKLSAEQGQFHNNHPGATPEEVYNMQIPEPVPDPEPEPTPEPDVEQVVRRAKLAEIEEQDAFSNKFFVSVMQGGMEVANQELWIDKGLRNSLYSITLPALLSDGETTTKLWTTGTPPESLDVPIPWAMEKLPLLEIYAKRTYDRRASNEAAVYAATTVEEIAQIDVKANYPLFLTFELNLDLYEQA
;
A
#
# COMPACT_ATOMS: atom_id res chain seq x y z
N MET A 1 8.71 39.49 -41.80
CA MET A 1 9.29 39.95 -40.52
C MET A 1 8.97 38.94 -39.45
N ILE A 2 9.84 38.78 -38.44
CA ILE A 2 9.65 37.79 -37.38
C ILE A 2 9.51 38.53 -36.05
N TYR A 3 8.49 38.16 -35.29
CA TYR A 3 8.22 38.66 -33.95
C TYR A 3 8.19 37.51 -32.96
N ILE A 4 8.47 37.79 -31.69
CA ILE A 4 8.24 36.87 -30.59
C ILE A 4 7.06 37.41 -29.78
N GLY A 5 6.08 36.55 -29.52
CA GLY A 5 4.90 36.85 -28.68
C GLY A 5 4.74 35.83 -27.56
N HIS A 6 3.75 36.02 -26.69
CA HIS A 6 3.41 35.09 -25.62
C HIS A 6 2.13 34.33 -25.93
N ASN A 7 2.13 33.01 -25.73
CA ASN A 7 0.93 32.18 -25.71
C ASN A 7 0.95 31.31 -24.44
N ASN A 8 0.00 31.50 -23.53
CA ASN A 8 0.00 30.85 -22.21
C ASN A 8 1.33 30.98 -21.44
N ASN A 9 1.93 32.18 -21.43
CA ASN A 9 3.26 32.48 -20.88
C ASN A 9 4.44 31.73 -21.52
N ALA A 10 4.25 31.06 -22.66
CA ALA A 10 5.33 30.50 -23.45
C ALA A 10 5.65 31.42 -24.65
N PRO A 11 6.90 31.84 -24.84
CA PRO A 11 7.32 32.57 -26.04
C PRO A 11 7.11 31.74 -27.31
N PHE A 12 6.65 32.37 -28.40
CA PHE A 12 6.51 31.74 -29.71
C PHE A 12 6.82 32.73 -30.84
N PHE A 13 7.16 32.22 -32.02
CA PHE A 13 7.44 33.04 -33.20
C PHE A 13 6.18 33.34 -34.01
N LEU A 14 6.05 34.59 -34.44
CA LEU A 14 5.06 35.06 -35.41
C LEU A 14 5.79 35.59 -36.65
N GLU A 15 5.60 34.92 -37.78
CA GLU A 15 6.12 35.34 -39.07
C GLU A 15 5.01 35.99 -39.90
N ILE A 16 5.19 37.26 -40.26
CA ILE A 16 4.22 38.04 -41.04
C ILE A 16 4.93 38.86 -42.12
N GLU A 17 4.26 39.07 -43.25
CA GLU A 17 4.84 39.81 -44.39
C GLU A 17 4.85 41.32 -44.17
N GLU A 18 3.86 41.84 -43.43
CA GLU A 18 3.69 43.27 -43.11
C GLU A 18 4.08 43.57 -41.65
N GLU A 19 4.38 44.84 -41.34
CA GLU A 19 4.67 45.25 -39.95
C GLU A 19 3.42 45.16 -39.07
N LEU A 20 3.60 44.67 -37.83
CA LEU A 20 2.53 44.70 -36.83
C LEU A 20 2.03 46.14 -36.63
N ASN A 21 0.71 46.32 -36.66
CA ASN A 21 0.08 47.59 -36.37
C ASN A 21 0.31 47.96 -34.89
N THR A 22 1.09 49.02 -34.66
CA THR A 22 1.46 49.52 -33.33
C THR A 22 0.35 50.31 -32.64
N THR A 23 -0.78 50.56 -33.32
CA THR A 23 -1.98 51.17 -32.71
C THR A 23 -2.67 50.20 -31.75
N ASP A 24 -2.69 48.92 -32.12
CA ASP A 24 -3.41 47.87 -31.39
C ASP A 24 -2.46 46.87 -30.68
N ASN A 25 -1.15 46.97 -30.94
CA ASN A 25 -0.14 46.05 -30.39
C ASN A 25 1.03 46.82 -29.77
N VAL A 26 1.46 46.39 -28.59
CA VAL A 26 2.68 46.89 -27.96
C VAL A 26 3.88 46.18 -28.60
N VAL A 27 4.75 46.91 -29.29
CA VAL A 27 5.96 46.35 -29.90
C VAL A 27 7.19 46.84 -29.13
N VAL A 28 8.02 45.90 -28.72
CA VAL A 28 9.28 46.12 -27.98
C VAL A 28 10.47 45.59 -28.77
N TYR A 29 11.67 45.95 -28.34
CA TYR A 29 12.93 45.64 -29.06
C TYR A 29 13.99 44.99 -28.17
N THR A 30 13.72 44.82 -26.88
CA THR A 30 14.61 44.14 -25.95
C THR A 30 13.91 42.95 -25.30
N TRP A 31 14.69 41.92 -24.94
CA TRP A 31 14.18 40.75 -24.23
C TRP A 31 13.64 41.10 -22.84
N GLU A 32 14.31 42.00 -22.13
CA GLU A 32 13.86 42.47 -20.80
C GLU A 32 12.47 43.11 -20.87
N ASP A 33 12.25 44.05 -21.81
CA ASP A 33 10.94 44.69 -22.01
C ASP A 33 9.85 43.69 -22.43
N PHE A 34 10.22 42.60 -23.13
CA PHE A 34 9.31 41.54 -23.57
C PHE A 34 8.91 40.60 -22.43
N ILE A 35 9.84 40.26 -21.54
CA ILE A 35 9.56 39.42 -20.36
C ILE A 35 8.75 40.22 -19.32
N ASP A 36 9.07 41.49 -19.12
CA ASP A 36 8.35 42.34 -18.18
C ASP A 36 6.92 42.70 -18.66
N ASN A 37 6.63 42.47 -19.94
CA ASN A 37 5.34 42.79 -20.56
C ASN A 37 4.75 41.61 -21.34
N ASN A 38 3.93 40.81 -20.66
CA ASN A 38 3.28 39.61 -21.23
C ASN A 38 2.33 39.86 -22.42
N VAL A 39 2.04 41.11 -22.79
CA VAL A 39 1.24 41.46 -23.98
C VAL A 39 2.05 42.13 -25.10
N ALA A 40 3.37 42.27 -24.91
CA ALA A 40 4.25 42.87 -25.90
C ALA A 40 4.73 41.86 -26.95
N TRP A 41 4.99 42.38 -28.15
CA TRP A 41 5.62 41.67 -29.26
C TRP A 41 7.05 42.15 -29.43
N LEU A 42 8.01 41.25 -29.36
CA LEU A 42 9.42 41.56 -29.58
C LEU A 42 9.76 41.44 -31.07
N LYS A 43 10.12 42.54 -31.72
CA LYS A 43 10.54 42.52 -33.14
C LYS A 43 11.98 42.02 -33.24
N LEU A 44 12.20 40.95 -34.01
CA LEU A 44 13.55 40.45 -34.28
C LEU A 44 14.26 41.29 -35.35
N SER A 45 15.58 41.41 -35.19
CA SER A 45 16.46 41.97 -36.21
C SER A 45 16.56 41.05 -37.43
N ALA A 46 17.08 41.58 -38.55
CA ALA A 46 17.29 40.76 -39.76
C ALA A 46 18.26 39.60 -39.52
N GLU A 47 19.27 39.80 -38.67
CA GLU A 47 20.26 38.79 -38.30
C GLU A 47 19.65 37.69 -37.42
N GLN A 48 18.85 38.07 -36.41
CA GLN A 48 18.11 37.11 -35.58
C GLN A 48 17.10 36.31 -36.42
N GLY A 49 16.43 36.95 -37.38
CA GLY A 49 15.55 36.26 -38.32
C GLY A 49 16.28 35.27 -39.23
N GLN A 50 17.50 35.59 -39.68
CA GLN A 50 18.33 34.64 -40.41
C GLN A 50 18.80 33.47 -39.51
N PHE A 51 19.14 33.76 -38.25
CA PHE A 51 19.50 32.73 -37.27
C PHE A 51 18.34 31.75 -37.03
N HIS A 52 17.11 32.24 -36.88
CA HIS A 52 15.91 31.40 -36.78
C HIS A 52 15.76 30.45 -37.98
N ASN A 53 15.90 31.00 -39.20
CA ASN A 53 15.79 30.22 -40.43
C ASN A 53 16.89 29.14 -40.55
N ASN A 54 18.09 29.42 -40.06
CA ASN A 54 19.21 28.47 -40.07
C ASN A 54 19.14 27.45 -38.94
N HIS A 55 18.37 27.73 -37.88
CA HIS A 55 18.23 26.91 -36.69
C HIS A 55 16.74 26.68 -36.34
N PRO A 56 16.00 25.89 -37.13
CA PRO A 56 14.54 25.73 -36.98
C PRO A 56 14.11 25.06 -35.66
N GLY A 57 15.05 24.48 -34.90
CA GLY A 57 14.82 23.90 -33.58
C GLY A 57 15.20 24.81 -32.41
N ALA A 58 15.73 26.01 -32.67
CA ALA A 58 16.11 26.97 -31.63
C ALA A 58 14.87 27.63 -31.02
N THR A 59 14.89 27.76 -29.70
CA THR A 59 13.87 28.46 -28.91
C THR A 59 13.90 29.98 -29.16
N PRO A 60 12.82 30.72 -28.85
CA PRO A 60 12.78 32.17 -28.97
C PRO A 60 13.91 32.93 -28.25
N GLU A 61 14.34 32.42 -27.10
CA GLU A 61 15.45 33.01 -26.34
C GLU A 61 16.81 32.75 -27.02
N GLU A 62 17.05 31.53 -27.50
CA GLU A 62 18.26 31.16 -28.24
C GLU A 62 18.38 31.96 -29.55
N VAL A 63 17.25 32.18 -30.24
CA VAL A 63 17.19 32.99 -31.46
C VAL A 63 17.46 34.46 -31.17
N TYR A 64 16.88 35.02 -30.10
CA TYR A 64 17.13 36.41 -29.72
C TYR A 64 18.60 36.63 -29.35
N ASN A 65 19.19 35.71 -28.57
CA ASN A 65 20.60 35.77 -28.20
C ASN A 65 21.55 35.32 -29.32
N MET A 66 21.02 34.76 -30.41
CA MET A 66 21.77 34.15 -31.53
C MET A 66 22.82 33.14 -31.05
N GLN A 67 22.47 32.36 -30.03
CA GLN A 67 23.35 31.41 -29.36
C GLN A 67 22.58 30.12 -29.08
N ILE A 68 23.08 29.00 -29.62
CA ILE A 68 22.68 27.67 -29.17
C ILE A 68 23.73 27.26 -28.13
N PRO A 69 23.36 27.14 -26.84
CA PRO A 69 24.29 26.65 -25.83
C PRO A 69 24.77 25.26 -26.23
N GLU A 70 26.09 25.03 -26.16
CA GLU A 70 26.64 23.70 -26.37
C GLU A 70 26.02 22.75 -25.34
N PRO A 71 25.61 21.52 -25.73
CA PRO A 71 25.01 20.59 -24.79
C PRO A 71 26.02 20.29 -23.69
N VAL A 72 25.67 20.69 -22.47
CA VAL A 72 26.43 20.28 -21.28
C VAL A 72 26.33 18.76 -21.23
N PRO A 73 27.44 18.01 -21.20
CA PRO A 73 27.37 16.56 -21.08
C PRO A 73 26.61 16.23 -19.79
N ASP A 74 25.56 15.43 -19.91
CA ASP A 74 24.81 14.94 -18.75
C ASP A 74 25.82 14.33 -17.75
N PRO A 75 25.76 14.71 -16.45
CA PRO A 75 26.59 14.05 -15.46
C PRO A 75 26.27 12.56 -15.50
N GLU A 76 27.31 11.72 -15.52
CA GLU A 76 27.15 10.26 -15.44
C GLU A 76 26.18 9.93 -14.29
N PRO A 77 25.16 9.08 -14.52
CA PRO A 77 24.21 8.74 -13.48
C PRO A 77 24.97 8.13 -12.30
N GLU A 78 24.78 8.69 -11.10
CA GLU A 78 25.38 8.12 -9.90
C GLU A 78 25.02 6.63 -9.79
N PRO A 79 25.98 5.75 -9.44
CA PRO A 79 25.68 4.33 -9.28
C PRO A 79 24.58 4.16 -8.24
N THR A 80 23.47 3.54 -8.65
CA THR A 80 22.39 3.18 -7.72
C THR A 80 22.97 2.25 -6.65
N PRO A 81 22.84 2.56 -5.34
CA PRO A 81 23.39 1.71 -4.30
C PRO A 81 22.75 0.32 -4.41
N GLU A 82 23.58 -0.73 -4.46
CA GLU A 82 23.12 -2.11 -4.40
C GLU A 82 22.29 -2.31 -3.11
N PRO A 83 21.15 -3.03 -3.17
CA PRO A 83 20.33 -3.25 -2.00
C PRO A 83 21.13 -4.01 -0.95
N ASP A 84 21.16 -3.48 0.28
CA ASP A 84 21.78 -4.13 1.42
C ASP A 84 21.18 -5.53 1.61
N VAL A 85 21.98 -6.55 1.31
CA VAL A 85 21.59 -7.96 1.33
C VAL A 85 21.00 -8.33 2.69
N GLU A 86 21.52 -7.78 3.78
CA GLU A 86 21.01 -8.00 5.12
C GLU A 86 19.56 -7.52 5.27
N GLN A 87 19.24 -6.33 4.74
CA GLN A 87 17.90 -5.77 4.81
C GLN A 87 16.90 -6.54 3.94
N VAL A 88 17.34 -7.05 2.79
CA VAL A 88 16.50 -7.91 1.94
C VAL A 88 16.17 -9.21 2.68
N VAL A 89 17.18 -9.87 3.27
CA VAL A 89 17.00 -11.11 4.04
C VAL A 89 16.13 -10.87 5.27
N ARG A 90 16.35 -9.76 6.00
CA ARG A 90 15.54 -9.36 7.15
C ARG A 90 14.07 -9.19 6.78
N ARG A 91 13.78 -8.44 5.70
CA ARG A 91 12.41 -8.24 5.21
C ARG A 91 11.76 -9.56 4.80
N ALA A 92 12.48 -10.43 4.11
CA ALA A 92 11.98 -11.74 3.71
C ALA A 92 11.62 -12.60 4.94
N LYS A 93 12.47 -12.60 5.97
CA LYS A 93 12.20 -13.35 7.21
C LYS A 93 11.01 -12.79 7.99
N LEU A 94 10.84 -11.47 8.05
CA LEU A 94 9.66 -10.85 8.66
C LEU A 94 8.37 -11.22 7.92
N ALA A 95 8.39 -11.26 6.59
CA ALA A 95 7.25 -11.72 5.80
C ALA A 95 6.91 -13.20 6.05
N GLU A 96 7.94 -14.06 6.21
CA GLU A 96 7.75 -15.47 6.58
C GLU A 96 7.09 -15.63 7.97
N ILE A 97 7.45 -14.77 8.92
CA ILE A 97 6.82 -14.74 10.25
C ILE A 97 5.36 -14.30 10.16
N GLU A 98 5.06 -13.28 9.34
CA GLU A 98 3.70 -12.81 9.10
C GLU A 98 2.82 -13.89 8.46
N GLU A 99 3.35 -14.60 7.46
CA GLU A 99 2.65 -15.73 6.82
C GLU A 99 2.37 -16.86 7.83
N GLN A 100 3.35 -17.20 8.67
CA GLN A 100 3.16 -18.22 9.70
C GLN A 100 2.15 -17.79 10.77
N ASP A 101 2.13 -16.52 11.19
CA ASP A 101 1.14 -16.00 12.13
C ASP A 101 -0.26 -16.02 11.52
N ALA A 102 -0.40 -15.57 10.27
CA ALA A 102 -1.64 -15.63 9.51
C ALA A 102 -2.13 -17.09 9.34
N PHE A 103 -1.23 -18.03 9.05
CA PHE A 103 -1.53 -19.45 9.00
C PHE A 103 -1.99 -20.00 10.35
N SER A 104 -1.51 -19.44 11.46
CA SER A 104 -1.90 -19.86 12.82
C SER A 104 -3.21 -19.22 13.30
N ASN A 105 -3.73 -18.22 12.59
CA ASN A 105 -5.00 -17.58 12.90
C ASN A 105 -6.19 -18.42 12.43
N LYS A 106 -6.28 -19.65 12.96
CA LYS A 106 -7.38 -20.58 12.73
C LYS A 106 -7.53 -21.57 13.88
N PHE A 107 -8.75 -22.05 14.08
CA PHE A 107 -9.08 -23.19 14.91
C PHE A 107 -10.17 -24.01 14.23
N PHE A 108 -10.37 -25.23 14.71
CA PHE A 108 -11.32 -26.16 14.14
C PHE A 108 -12.44 -26.47 15.13
N VAL A 109 -13.64 -26.66 14.60
CA VAL A 109 -14.78 -27.21 15.37
C VAL A 109 -15.19 -28.51 14.73
N SER A 110 -14.92 -29.61 15.43
CA SER A 110 -15.37 -30.96 15.08
C SER A 110 -16.80 -31.13 15.60
N VAL A 111 -17.74 -31.21 14.67
CA VAL A 111 -19.17 -31.35 14.97
C VAL A 111 -19.51 -32.84 15.01
N MET A 112 -20.01 -33.29 16.16
CA MET A 112 -20.34 -34.69 16.42
C MET A 112 -21.86 -34.86 16.52
N GLN A 113 -22.39 -35.89 15.87
CA GLN A 113 -23.79 -36.31 15.99
C GLN A 113 -23.89 -37.83 15.91
N GLY A 114 -24.66 -38.45 16.81
CA GLY A 114 -24.76 -39.91 16.91
C GLY A 114 -23.43 -40.61 17.16
N GLY A 115 -22.47 -39.94 17.82
CA GLY A 115 -21.13 -40.46 18.08
C GLY A 115 -20.16 -40.47 16.89
N MET A 116 -20.48 -39.80 15.78
CA MET A 116 -19.60 -39.66 14.61
C MET A 116 -19.36 -38.18 14.27
N GLU A 117 -18.18 -37.87 13.71
CA GLU A 117 -17.90 -36.54 13.16
C GLU A 117 -18.72 -36.35 11.87
N VAL A 118 -19.60 -35.36 11.86
CA VAL A 118 -20.46 -35.02 10.71
C VAL A 118 -19.98 -33.79 9.95
N ALA A 119 -19.18 -32.93 10.59
CA ALA A 119 -18.53 -31.79 9.96
C ALA A 119 -17.26 -31.37 10.73
N ASN A 120 -16.32 -30.74 10.04
CA ASN A 120 -15.17 -30.09 10.66
C ASN A 120 -15.02 -28.70 10.05
N GLN A 121 -15.27 -27.68 10.87
CA GLN A 121 -15.34 -26.28 10.43
C GLN A 121 -14.08 -25.53 10.82
N GLU A 122 -13.44 -24.84 9.86
CA GLU A 122 -12.34 -23.91 10.12
C GLU A 122 -12.91 -22.52 10.45
N LEU A 123 -12.51 -21.95 11.59
CA LEU A 123 -12.94 -20.63 12.04
C LEU A 123 -11.74 -19.81 12.55
N TRP A 124 -11.92 -18.49 12.55
CA TRP A 124 -11.11 -17.58 13.35
C TRP A 124 -11.99 -16.44 13.84
N ILE A 125 -11.80 -16.06 15.10
CA ILE A 125 -12.52 -14.97 15.74
C ILE A 125 -11.44 -14.00 16.20
N ASP A 126 -11.41 -12.76 15.72
CA ASP A 126 -10.39 -11.80 16.13
C ASP A 126 -10.53 -11.38 17.61
N LYS A 127 -9.49 -10.73 18.16
CA LYS A 127 -9.46 -10.31 19.57
C LYS A 127 -10.66 -9.44 19.97
N GLY A 128 -11.06 -8.50 19.10
CA GLY A 128 -12.17 -7.60 19.36
C GLY A 128 -13.49 -8.38 19.46
N LEU A 129 -13.73 -9.26 18.49
CA LEU A 129 -14.92 -10.10 18.49
C LEU A 129 -14.92 -11.10 19.66
N ARG A 130 -13.81 -11.79 19.96
CA ARG A 130 -13.73 -12.71 21.13
C ARG A 130 -14.07 -12.00 22.44
N ASN A 131 -13.47 -10.81 22.66
CA ASN A 131 -13.72 -10.02 23.86
C ASN A 131 -15.18 -9.56 23.94
N SER A 132 -15.74 -9.05 22.84
CA SER A 132 -17.15 -8.64 22.77
C SER A 132 -18.10 -9.80 23.03
N LEU A 133 -17.86 -10.95 22.39
CA LEU A 133 -18.68 -12.16 22.55
C LEU A 133 -18.70 -12.59 24.02
N TYR A 134 -17.53 -12.79 24.62
CA TYR A 134 -17.45 -13.33 25.96
C TYR A 134 -17.96 -12.36 27.03
N SER A 135 -17.63 -11.07 26.92
CA SER A 135 -17.92 -10.09 27.99
C SER A 135 -19.31 -9.45 27.90
N ILE A 136 -19.91 -9.37 26.71
CA ILE A 136 -21.15 -8.61 26.48
C ILE A 136 -22.18 -9.45 25.73
N THR A 137 -21.87 -9.94 24.53
CA THR A 137 -22.88 -10.50 23.62
C THR A 137 -23.48 -11.80 24.15
N LEU A 138 -22.66 -12.76 24.58
CA LEU A 138 -23.15 -14.05 25.06
C LEU A 138 -23.98 -13.92 26.35
N PRO A 139 -23.55 -13.14 27.38
CA PRO A 139 -24.40 -12.87 28.54
C PRO A 139 -25.72 -12.15 28.20
N ALA A 140 -25.69 -11.21 27.25
CA ALA A 140 -26.90 -10.49 26.82
C ALA A 140 -27.90 -11.42 26.13
N LEU A 141 -27.43 -12.28 25.22
CA LEU A 141 -28.26 -13.29 24.55
C LEU A 141 -28.90 -14.25 25.56
N LEU A 142 -28.13 -14.76 26.53
CA LEU A 142 -28.69 -15.59 27.60
C LEU A 142 -29.76 -14.84 28.42
N SER A 143 -29.54 -13.56 28.69
CA SER A 143 -30.51 -12.72 29.43
C SER A 143 -31.79 -12.45 28.62
N ASP A 144 -31.71 -12.51 27.30
CA ASP A 144 -32.84 -12.39 26.36
C ASP A 144 -33.56 -13.74 26.13
N GLY A 145 -33.06 -14.82 26.75
CA GLY A 145 -33.64 -16.17 26.65
C GLY A 145 -33.12 -16.99 25.48
N GLU A 146 -32.15 -16.49 24.73
CA GLU A 146 -31.48 -17.26 23.68
C GLU A 146 -30.57 -18.33 24.29
N THR A 147 -30.54 -19.50 23.66
CA THR A 147 -29.73 -20.65 24.09
C THR A 147 -28.59 -20.95 23.13
N THR A 148 -28.67 -20.42 21.90
CA THR A 148 -27.71 -20.63 20.82
C THR A 148 -27.24 -19.31 20.23
N THR A 149 -26.12 -19.35 19.52
CA THR A 149 -25.60 -18.21 18.76
C THR A 149 -24.90 -18.72 17.51
N LYS A 150 -24.70 -17.84 16.52
CA LYS A 150 -24.01 -18.15 15.27
C LYS A 150 -22.55 -17.72 15.34
N LEU A 151 -21.65 -18.67 15.10
CA LEU A 151 -20.27 -18.37 14.73
C LEU A 151 -20.14 -18.46 13.21
N TRP A 152 -19.32 -17.62 12.60
CA TRP A 152 -19.17 -17.55 11.15
C TRP A 152 -17.78 -18.02 10.74
N THR A 153 -17.70 -18.81 9.67
CA THR A 153 -16.42 -19.23 9.09
C THR A 153 -15.75 -18.08 8.36
N THR A 154 -14.43 -18.16 8.18
CA THR A 154 -13.62 -17.17 7.45
C THR A 154 -13.59 -17.41 5.94
N GLY A 155 -14.26 -18.47 5.47
CA GLY A 155 -14.35 -18.84 4.05
C GLY A 155 -15.19 -17.88 3.23
N THR A 156 -15.10 -18.01 1.90
CA THR A 156 -15.97 -17.32 0.95
C THR A 156 -16.71 -18.36 0.10
N PRO A 157 -18.05 -18.47 0.19
CA PRO A 157 -18.94 -17.68 1.04
C PRO A 157 -18.78 -18.00 2.54
N PRO A 158 -19.12 -17.07 3.44
CA PRO A 158 -19.14 -17.34 4.87
C PRO A 158 -20.28 -18.30 5.22
N GLU A 159 -19.98 -19.31 6.03
CA GLU A 159 -20.94 -20.29 6.53
C GLU A 159 -21.17 -20.05 8.02
N SER A 160 -22.41 -20.19 8.49
CA SER A 160 -22.73 -20.08 9.91
C SER A 160 -22.77 -21.44 10.58
N LEU A 161 -22.19 -21.53 11.78
CA LEU A 161 -22.31 -22.66 12.70
C LEU A 161 -23.12 -22.21 13.93
N ASP A 162 -24.27 -22.83 14.15
CA ASP A 162 -25.05 -22.66 15.37
C ASP A 162 -24.38 -23.41 16.53
N VAL A 163 -24.05 -22.68 17.60
CA VAL A 163 -23.41 -23.23 18.80
C VAL A 163 -24.20 -22.86 20.05
N PRO A 164 -24.27 -23.76 21.05
CA PRO A 164 -24.83 -23.42 22.36
C PRO A 164 -24.02 -22.29 23.02
N ILE A 165 -24.71 -21.32 23.61
CA ILE A 165 -24.03 -20.22 24.30
C ILE A 165 -23.12 -20.73 25.45
N PRO A 166 -23.53 -21.69 26.30
CA PRO A 166 -22.64 -22.23 27.33
C PRO A 166 -21.37 -22.86 26.76
N TRP A 167 -21.48 -23.55 25.62
CA TRP A 167 -20.33 -24.11 24.91
C TRP A 167 -19.39 -22.99 24.45
N ALA A 168 -19.91 -21.94 23.82
CA ALA A 168 -19.11 -20.81 23.36
C ALA A 168 -18.40 -20.09 24.53
N MET A 169 -19.10 -19.88 25.65
CA MET A 169 -18.52 -19.29 26.85
C MET A 169 -17.38 -20.15 27.43
N GLU A 170 -17.48 -21.48 27.36
CA GLU A 170 -16.42 -22.38 27.81
C GLU A 170 -15.20 -22.35 26.86
N LYS A 171 -15.42 -22.32 25.54
CA LYS A 171 -14.35 -22.48 24.54
C LYS A 171 -13.63 -21.17 24.21
N LEU A 172 -14.30 -20.02 24.26
CA LEU A 172 -13.70 -18.72 23.94
C LEU A 172 -12.45 -18.38 24.79
N PRO A 173 -12.41 -18.62 26.11
CA PRO A 173 -11.19 -18.43 26.91
C PRO A 173 -10.02 -19.31 26.47
N LEU A 174 -10.29 -20.55 26.04
CA LEU A 174 -9.26 -21.45 25.52
C LEU A 174 -8.70 -20.95 24.19
N LEU A 175 -9.57 -20.40 23.33
CA LEU A 175 -9.16 -19.74 22.09
C LEU A 175 -8.32 -18.49 22.37
N GLU A 176 -8.63 -17.71 23.40
CA GLU A 176 -7.81 -16.55 23.80
C GLU A 176 -6.42 -16.98 24.28
N ILE A 177 -6.30 -18.07 25.03
CA ILE A 177 -5.00 -18.64 25.43
C ILE A 177 -4.21 -19.10 24.20
N TYR A 178 -4.87 -19.75 23.24
CA TYR A 178 -4.23 -20.15 21.98
C TYR A 178 -3.71 -18.93 21.21
N ALA A 179 -4.55 -17.92 21.01
CA ALA A 179 -4.18 -16.68 20.31
C ALA A 179 -3.06 -15.91 21.02
N LYS A 180 -3.02 -15.93 22.37
CA LYS A 180 -1.92 -15.32 23.12
C LYS A 180 -0.61 -16.07 22.90
N ARG A 181 -0.65 -17.41 22.85
CA ARG A 181 0.53 -18.25 22.62
C ARG A 181 1.07 -18.10 21.20
N THR A 182 0.22 -17.99 20.18
CA THR A 182 0.66 -17.70 18.80
C THR A 182 1.31 -16.31 18.73
N TYR A 183 0.65 -15.29 19.30
CA TYR A 183 1.21 -13.93 19.37
C TYR A 183 2.59 -13.89 20.04
N ASP A 184 2.77 -14.57 21.18
CA ASP A 184 4.05 -14.59 21.88
C ASP A 184 5.16 -15.21 21.03
N ARG A 185 4.83 -16.21 20.20
CA ARG A 185 5.79 -16.83 19.27
C ARG A 185 6.14 -15.90 18.13
N ARG A 186 5.15 -15.26 17.51
CA ARG A 186 5.38 -14.22 16.49
C ARG A 186 6.27 -13.10 17.03
N ALA A 187 5.91 -12.51 18.16
CA ALA A 187 6.67 -11.40 18.75
C ALA A 187 8.10 -11.81 19.13
N SER A 188 8.28 -13.04 19.64
CA SER A 188 9.61 -13.59 19.91
C SER A 188 10.45 -13.75 18.64
N ASN A 189 9.85 -14.20 17.54
CA ASN A 189 10.54 -14.36 16.26
C ASN A 189 10.91 -13.00 15.64
N GLU A 190 9.98 -12.03 15.66
CA GLU A 190 10.26 -10.66 15.20
C GLU A 190 11.41 -10.03 16.02
N ALA A 191 11.38 -10.18 17.34
CA ALA A 191 12.45 -9.70 18.22
C ALA A 191 13.80 -10.36 17.89
N ALA A 192 13.83 -11.67 17.59
CA ALA A 192 15.04 -12.37 17.18
C ALA A 192 15.58 -11.85 15.84
N VAL A 193 14.71 -11.57 14.86
CA VAL A 193 15.10 -11.01 13.55
C VAL A 193 15.70 -9.60 13.69
N TYR A 194 15.13 -8.76 14.57
CA TYR A 194 15.68 -7.42 14.83
C TYR A 194 16.96 -7.45 15.67
N ALA A 195 17.14 -8.46 16.52
CA ALA A 195 18.36 -8.64 17.30
C ALA A 195 19.51 -9.24 16.49
N ALA A 196 19.22 -9.97 15.42
CA ALA A 196 20.22 -10.56 14.53
C ALA A 196 21.03 -9.49 13.80
N THR A 197 22.35 -9.67 13.81
CA THR A 197 23.35 -8.76 13.24
C THR A 197 23.97 -9.28 11.95
N THR A 198 23.62 -10.51 11.55
CA THR A 198 24.16 -11.17 10.36
C THR A 198 23.06 -11.90 9.58
N VAL A 199 23.31 -12.13 8.29
CA VAL A 199 22.41 -12.89 7.40
C VAL A 199 22.24 -14.33 7.90
N GLU A 200 23.31 -14.94 8.39
CA GLU A 200 23.32 -16.31 8.91
C GLU A 200 22.45 -16.46 10.16
N GLU A 201 22.51 -15.50 11.08
CA GLU A 201 21.65 -15.48 12.28
C GLU A 201 20.17 -15.36 11.89
N ILE A 202 19.84 -14.52 10.91
CA ILE A 202 18.46 -14.39 10.41
C ILE A 202 17.99 -15.71 9.77
N ALA A 203 18.86 -16.38 9.01
CA ALA A 203 18.55 -17.63 8.34
C ALA A 203 18.29 -18.80 9.31
N GLN A 204 18.89 -18.79 10.50
CA GLN A 204 18.71 -19.82 11.53
C GLN A 204 17.38 -19.71 12.30
N ILE A 205 16.65 -18.60 12.16
CA ILE A 205 15.35 -18.43 12.82
C ILE A 205 14.32 -19.34 12.13
N ASP A 206 13.97 -20.42 12.84
CA ASP A 206 12.84 -21.29 12.50
C ASP A 206 11.55 -20.61 12.93
N VAL A 207 10.84 -20.03 11.97
CA VAL A 207 9.61 -19.28 12.21
C VAL A 207 8.46 -20.16 12.72
N LYS A 208 8.54 -21.49 12.55
CA LYS A 208 7.47 -22.44 12.94
C LYS A 208 7.73 -23.10 14.28
N ALA A 209 8.97 -23.04 14.77
CA ALA A 209 9.35 -23.67 16.02
C ALA A 209 8.46 -23.19 17.19
N ASN A 210 7.92 -24.16 17.94
CA ASN A 210 7.16 -23.94 19.17
C ASN A 210 5.84 -23.15 19.00
N TYR A 211 5.34 -22.98 17.77
CA TYR A 211 3.95 -22.56 17.59
C TYR A 211 3.00 -23.61 18.16
N PRO A 212 1.90 -23.19 18.82
CA PRO A 212 0.91 -24.13 19.33
C PRO A 212 0.24 -24.89 18.18
N LEU A 213 -0.04 -26.17 18.40
CA LEU A 213 -0.86 -26.97 17.49
C LEU A 213 -2.25 -26.35 17.33
N PHE A 214 -2.87 -26.54 16.16
CA PHE A 214 -4.22 -26.05 15.91
C PHE A 214 -5.19 -26.51 16.99
N LEU A 215 -5.91 -25.55 17.53
CA LEU A 215 -6.95 -25.81 18.51
C LEU A 215 -8.13 -26.46 17.80
N THR A 216 -8.61 -27.57 18.35
CA THR A 216 -9.84 -28.24 17.87
C THR A 216 -10.80 -28.35 19.04
N PHE A 217 -12.02 -27.87 18.86
CA PHE A 217 -13.09 -28.02 19.83
C PHE A 217 -14.11 -29.03 19.33
N GLU A 218 -14.51 -29.95 20.20
CA GLU A 218 -15.64 -30.84 19.93
C GLU A 218 -16.96 -30.10 20.24
N LEU A 219 -17.89 -30.13 19.28
CA LEU A 219 -19.27 -29.70 19.44
C LEU A 219 -20.17 -30.92 19.26
N ASN A 220 -20.61 -31.51 20.37
CA ASN A 220 -21.49 -32.67 20.36
C ASN A 220 -22.96 -32.23 20.37
N LEU A 221 -23.64 -32.37 19.22
CA LEU A 221 -25.03 -31.95 19.03
C LEU A 221 -26.01 -32.79 19.87
N ASP A 222 -25.69 -34.05 20.16
CA ASP A 222 -26.55 -34.94 20.95
C ASP A 222 -26.74 -34.44 22.40
N LEU A 223 -25.79 -33.64 22.91
CA LEU A 223 -25.85 -33.02 24.23
C LEU A 223 -26.79 -31.80 24.29
N TYR A 224 -27.09 -31.20 23.13
CA TYR A 224 -27.79 -29.91 23.05
C TYR A 224 -29.11 -29.98 22.26
N GLU A 225 -29.38 -31.06 21.52
CA GLU A 225 -30.70 -31.37 20.94
C GLU A 225 -31.75 -31.79 22.00
N GLN A 226 -31.35 -31.98 23.26
CA GLN A 226 -32.24 -32.39 24.36
C GLN A 226 -32.84 -31.22 25.18
N ALA A 227 -32.65 -29.97 24.74
CA ALA A 227 -33.14 -28.76 25.43
C ALA A 227 -34.34 -28.12 24.72
#